data_AF-A0AAU6UBU2-F1
#
_entry.id   AF-A0AAU6UBU2-F1
#
_cell.length_a   1.000
_cell.length_b   1.000
_cell.length_c   1.000
_cell.angle_alpha   90.00
_cell.angle_beta   90.00
_cell.angle_gamma   90.00
#
_symmetry.space_group_name_H-M   'P 1'
#
loop_
_entity.id
_entity.type
_entity.pdbx_description
1 polymer ?
#
loop_
_entity_poly.entity_id
_entity_poly.type
_entity_poly.pdbx_seq_one_letter_code
_entity_poly.pdbx_strand_id
1 'polypeptide(L)'
;MAFAKYKTILLDEFEQRTDNWSFGDFENRLNEIRKGSSYHDAKGIIIDAAKNGSWPNTVKRYLCTNYAVFGNVSSELNSTFSPIYAQMSDVEKDSWGFKKP
;
A
#
# COMPACT_ATOMS: atom_id res chain seq x y z
N MET A 1 17.51 -7.79 -0.93
CA MET A 1 17.86 -6.68 -0.02
C MET A 1 17.26 -6.99 1.35
N ALA A 2 17.98 -6.76 2.45
CA ALA A 2 17.43 -6.97 3.78
C ALA A 2 16.50 -5.80 4.14
N PHE A 3 15.25 -6.08 4.52
CA PHE A 3 14.37 -5.07 5.09
C PHE A 3 14.89 -4.66 6.47
N ALA A 4 14.82 -3.36 6.77
CA ALA A 4 15.02 -2.92 8.14
C ALA A 4 13.92 -3.53 9.03
N LYS A 5 14.28 -4.00 10.23
CA LYS A 5 13.37 -4.73 11.13
C LYS A 5 12.04 -4.01 11.38
N TYR A 6 12.06 -2.68 11.49
CA TYR A 6 10.84 -1.89 11.70
C TYR A 6 9.89 -1.94 10.49
N LYS A 7 10.43 -2.00 9.26
CA LYS A 7 9.62 -2.10 8.03
C LYS A 7 8.90 -3.44 7.99
N THR A 8 9.61 -4.52 8.31
CA THR A 8 9.05 -5.88 8.38
C THR A 8 7.94 -5.96 9.42
N ILE A 9 8.18 -5.46 10.64
CA ILE A 9 7.14 -5.45 11.70
C ILE A 9 5.91 -4.67 11.26
N LEU A 10 6.09 -3.49 10.65
CA LEU A 10 4.98 -2.69 10.13
C LEU A 10 4.21 -3.46 9.04
N LEU A 11 4.90 -4.05 8.08
CA LEU A 11 4.26 -4.81 7.00
C LEU A 11 3.54 -6.05 7.52
N ASP A 12 4.14 -6.80 8.45
CA ASP A 12 3.52 -7.97 9.09
C ASP A 12 2.26 -7.58 9.87
N GLU A 13 2.29 -6.46 10.60
CA GLU A 13 1.13 -5.93 11.33
C GLU A 13 -0.04 -5.67 10.38
N PHE A 14 0.20 -4.97 9.27
CA PHE A 14 -0.85 -4.63 8.32
C PHE A 14 -1.31 -5.78 7.42
N GLU A 15 -0.46 -6.77 7.18
CA GLU A 15 -0.81 -7.95 6.38
C GLU A 15 -1.79 -8.86 7.11
N GLN A 16 -1.70 -8.90 8.45
CA GLN A 16 -2.60 -9.68 9.30
C GLN A 16 -3.88 -8.93 9.65
N ARG A 17 -3.95 -7.62 9.35
CA ARG A 17 -5.12 -6.79 9.63
C ARG A 17 -6.28 -7.14 8.70
N THR A 18 -7.44 -7.35 9.31
CA THR A 18 -8.71 -7.65 8.62
C THR A 18 -9.70 -6.49 8.68
N ASP A 19 -9.33 -5.41 9.36
CA ASP A 19 -10.14 -4.21 9.49
C ASP A 19 -10.00 -3.27 8.28
N ASN A 20 -10.85 -2.24 8.24
CA ASN A 20 -10.95 -1.34 7.11
C ASN A 20 -9.91 -0.20 7.11
N TRP A 21 -8.65 -0.53 7.38
CA TRP A 21 -7.56 0.44 7.42
C TRP A 21 -7.25 1.06 6.04
N SER A 22 -6.76 2.28 6.07
CA SER A 22 -6.42 3.12 4.92
C SER A 22 -4.91 3.40 4.81
N PHE A 23 -4.44 3.88 3.66
CA PHE A 23 -3.05 4.32 3.50
C PHE A 23 -2.60 5.32 4.60
N GLY A 24 -3.52 6.16 5.09
CA GLY A 24 -3.24 7.10 6.19
C GLY A 24 -2.98 6.40 7.52
N ASP A 25 -3.67 5.29 7.81
CA ASP A 25 -3.40 4.48 9.00
C ASP A 25 -2.00 3.87 8.95
N PHE A 26 -1.58 3.42 7.76
CA PHE A 26 -0.22 2.91 7.54
C PHE A 26 0.84 3.99 7.74
N GLU A 27 0.63 5.18 7.19
CA GLU A 27 1.54 6.32 7.32
C GLU A 27 1.64 6.81 8.78
N ASN A 28 0.51 6.90 9.47
CA ASN A 28 0.47 7.27 10.88
C ASN A 28 1.23 6.24 11.73
N ARG A 29 0.98 4.94 11.51
CA ARG A 29 1.65 3.87 12.22
C ARG A 29 3.16 3.83 11.96
N LEU A 30 3.59 4.11 10.73
CA LEU A 30 5.01 4.27 10.41
C LEU A 30 5.65 5.41 11.22
N ASN A 31 4.98 6.56 11.32
CA ASN A 31 5.47 7.70 12.08
C ASN A 31 5.49 7.44 13.60
N GLU A 32 4.58 6.62 14.12
CA GLU A 32 4.61 6.16 15.52
C GLU A 32 5.83 5.29 15.82
N ILE A 33 6.10 4.31 14.95
CA ILE A 33 7.22 3.36 15.12
C ILE A 33 8.57 4.05 14.90
N ARG A 34 8.63 4.95 13.91
CA ARG A 34 9.83 5.70 13.55
C ARG A 34 9.45 7.17 13.38
N LYS A 35 9.65 7.93 14.46
CA LYS A 35 9.39 9.38 14.48
C LYS A 35 10.15 10.08 13.35
N GLY A 36 9.45 10.99 12.67
CA GLY A 36 10.01 11.75 11.56
C GLY A 36 9.96 11.01 10.22
N SER A 37 9.28 9.85 10.16
CA SER A 37 8.97 9.23 8.87
C SER A 37 7.93 10.05 8.12
N SER A 38 8.06 10.07 6.79
CA SER A 38 7.18 10.78 5.89
C SER A 38 6.32 9.80 5.08
N TYR A 39 5.31 10.33 4.38
CA TYR A 39 4.55 9.54 3.40
C TYR A 39 5.46 8.98 2.28
N HIS A 40 6.56 9.66 1.94
CA HIS A 40 7.53 9.13 0.98
C HIS A 40 8.22 7.86 1.49
N ASP A 41 8.51 7.78 2.80
CA ASP A 41 9.05 6.56 3.40
C ASP A 41 8.03 5.42 3.33
N ALA A 42 6.76 5.70 3.59
CA ALA A 42 5.68 4.71 3.49
C ALA A 42 5.56 4.16 2.07
N LYS A 43 5.51 5.04 1.06
CA LYS A 43 5.49 4.63 -0.35
C LYS A 43 6.71 3.81 -0.73
N GLY A 44 7.90 4.21 -0.28
CA GLY A 44 9.13 3.45 -0.49
C GLY A 44 9.04 2.04 0.08
N ILE A 45 8.49 1.87 1.28
CA ILE A 45 8.27 0.56 1.91
C ILE A 45 7.32 -0.30 1.06
N ILE A 46 6.22 0.26 0.56
CA ILE A 46 5.24 -0.45 -0.27
C ILE A 46 5.85 -0.88 -1.61
N ILE A 47 6.64 -0.02 -2.25
CA ILE A 47 7.37 -0.36 -3.48
C ILE A 47 8.37 -1.48 -3.23
N ASP A 48 9.14 -1.39 -2.14
CA ASP A 48 10.09 -2.43 -1.75
C ASP A 48 9.36 -3.76 -1.50
N ALA A 49 8.22 -3.74 -0.82
CA ALA A 49 7.44 -4.94 -0.49
C ALA A 49 6.94 -5.62 -1.76
N ALA A 50 6.38 -4.83 -2.68
CA ALA A 50 5.91 -5.32 -3.97
C ALA A 50 7.04 -5.91 -4.83
N LYS A 51 8.21 -5.24 -4.88
CA LYS A 51 9.39 -5.76 -5.60
C LYS A 51 9.88 -7.08 -5.05
N ASN A 52 9.76 -7.30 -3.74
CA ASN A 52 10.11 -8.56 -3.10
C ASN A 52 8.99 -9.62 -3.19
N GLY A 53 7.84 -9.30 -3.80
CA GLY A 53 6.69 -10.21 -3.89
C GLY A 53 6.13 -10.62 -2.54
N SER A 54 6.32 -9.79 -1.51
CA SER A 54 5.95 -10.06 -0.12
C SER A 54 4.87 -9.07 0.35
N TRP A 55 4.05 -9.47 1.33
CA TRP A 55 2.92 -8.68 1.87
C TRP A 55 1.91 -8.20 0.79
N PRO A 56 1.38 -9.12 -0.03
CA PRO A 56 0.52 -8.75 -1.16
C PRO A 56 -0.77 -8.05 -0.73
N ASN A 57 -1.35 -8.39 0.43
CA ASN A 57 -2.59 -7.75 0.89
C ASN A 57 -2.33 -6.31 1.34
N THR A 58 -1.23 -6.08 2.05
CA THR A 58 -0.80 -4.75 2.50
C THR A 58 -0.52 -3.83 1.33
N VAL A 59 0.28 -4.30 0.37
CA VAL A 59 0.61 -3.54 -0.84
C VAL A 59 -0.66 -3.17 -1.59
N LYS A 60 -1.54 -4.16 -1.83
CA LYS A 60 -2.80 -3.96 -2.55
C LYS A 60 -3.69 -2.94 -1.85
N ARG A 61 -3.97 -3.13 -0.55
CA ARG A 61 -4.89 -2.25 0.19
C ARG A 61 -4.33 -0.83 0.34
N TYR A 62 -3.03 -0.66 0.57
CA TYR A 62 -2.41 0.68 0.60
C TYR A 62 -2.65 1.42 -0.72
N LEU A 63 -2.38 0.76 -1.85
CA LEU A 63 -2.55 1.38 -3.17
C LEU A 63 -4.01 1.66 -3.51
N CYS A 64 -4.92 0.72 -3.19
CA CYS A 64 -6.35 0.89 -3.47
C CYS A 64 -6.95 2.05 -2.68
N THR A 65 -6.64 2.12 -1.38
CA THR A 65 -7.15 3.20 -0.52
C THR A 65 -6.52 4.55 -0.89
N ASN A 66 -5.26 4.59 -1.33
CA ASN A 66 -4.63 5.79 -1.86
C ASN A 66 -5.35 6.27 -3.14
N TYR A 67 -5.58 5.37 -4.10
CA TYR A 67 -6.30 5.69 -5.32
C TYR A 67 -7.74 6.13 -5.03
N ALA A 68 -8.46 5.46 -4.14
CA ALA A 68 -9.84 5.80 -3.80
C ALA A 68 -9.98 7.25 -3.29
N VAL A 69 -8.95 7.76 -2.60
CA VAL A 69 -8.94 9.14 -2.08
C VAL A 69 -8.51 10.16 -3.13
N PHE A 70 -7.49 9.88 -3.95
CA PHE A 70 -6.92 10.86 -4.88
C PHE A 70 -7.43 10.74 -6.32
N GLY A 71 -8.13 9.64 -6.67
CA GLY A 71 -8.50 9.29 -8.04
C GLY A 71 -7.31 8.90 -8.93
N ASN A 72 -6.10 8.80 -8.36
CA ASN A 72 -4.89 8.36 -9.00
C ASN A 72 -3.90 7.81 -7.95
N VAL A 73 -2.85 7.14 -8.42
CA VAL A 73 -1.66 6.85 -7.60
C VAL A 73 -0.51 7.74 -8.09
N SER A 74 0.41 8.10 -7.18
CA SER A 74 1.60 8.85 -7.58
C SER A 74 2.45 8.05 -8.59
N SER A 75 3.22 8.76 -9.42
CA SER A 75 4.02 8.15 -10.50
C SER A 75 4.99 7.08 -10.00
N GLU A 76 5.56 7.25 -8.80
CA GLU A 76 6.43 6.29 -8.13
C GLU A 76 5.73 4.95 -7.81
N LEU A 77 4.42 5.00 -7.53
CA LEU A 77 3.59 3.83 -7.21
C LEU A 77 2.98 3.21 -8.47
N ASN A 78 2.92 3.94 -9.58
CA ASN A 78 2.23 3.51 -10.79
C ASN A 78 2.76 2.18 -11.35
N SER A 79 4.08 2.00 -11.39
CA SER A 79 4.71 0.74 -11.82
C SER A 79 4.37 -0.45 -10.91
N THR A 80 4.06 -0.16 -9.63
CA THR A 80 3.64 -1.18 -8.66
C THR A 80 2.14 -1.44 -8.75
N PHE A 81 1.34 -0.40 -8.98
CA PHE A 81 -0.12 -0.48 -9.03
C PHE A 81 -0.64 -1.10 -10.33
N SER A 82 -0.04 -0.78 -11.47
CA SER A 82 -0.46 -1.28 -12.79
C SER A 82 -0.66 -2.81 -12.86
N PRO A 83 0.31 -3.66 -12.45
CA PRO A 83 0.10 -5.11 -12.47
C PRO A 83 -0.98 -5.57 -11.49
N ILE A 84 -1.11 -4.92 -10.32
CA ILE A 84 -2.14 -5.24 -9.33
C ILE A 84 -3.53 -4.92 -9.88
N TYR A 85 -3.69 -3.74 -10.46
CA TYR A 85 -4.93 -3.32 -11.10
C TYR A 85 -5.32 -4.23 -12.28
N ALA A 86 -4.33 -4.67 -13.08
CA ALA A 86 -4.56 -5.58 -14.20
C ALA A 86 -5.04 -6.97 -13.73
N GLN A 87 -4.61 -7.43 -12.56
CA GLN A 87 -5.02 -8.71 -11.97
C GLN A 87 -6.37 -8.64 -11.24
N MET A 88 -6.85 -7.45 -10.91
CA MET A 88 -8.15 -7.27 -10.27
C MET A 88 -9.30 -7.53 -11.24
N SER A 89 -10.32 -8.24 -10.75
CA SER A 89 -11.60 -8.36 -11.44
C SER A 89 -12.37 -7.04 -11.42
N ASP A 90 -13.31 -6.87 -12.35
CA ASP A 90 -14.14 -5.66 -12.41
C ASP A 90 -14.98 -5.46 -11.14
N VAL A 91 -15.46 -6.55 -10.54
CA VAL A 91 -16.18 -6.51 -9.25
C VAL A 91 -15.28 -5.95 -8.15
N GLU A 92 -14.01 -6.37 -8.14
CA GLU A 92 -13.07 -5.89 -7.14
C GLU A 92 -12.71 -4.42 -7.34
N LYS A 93 -12.52 -4.00 -8.60
CA LYS A 93 -12.28 -2.59 -8.96
C LYS A 93 -13.46 -1.71 -8.54
N ASP A 94 -14.69 -2.16 -8.82
CA ASP A 94 -15.91 -1.47 -8.42
C ASP A 94 -16.02 -1.40 -6.87
N SER A 95 -15.62 -2.45 -6.15
CA SER A 95 -15.62 -2.47 -4.67
C SER A 95 -14.65 -1.47 -4.03
N TRP A 96 -13.54 -1.16 -4.71
CA TRP A 96 -12.58 -0.13 -4.30
C TRP A 96 -12.97 1.28 -4.75
N GLY A 97 -14.05 1.43 -5.53
CA GLY A 97 -14.49 2.72 -6.06
C GLY A 97 -13.63 3.23 -7.22
N PHE A 98 -12.95 2.33 -7.94
CA PHE A 98 -12.22 2.73 -9.15
C PHE A 98 -13.20 3.14 -10.23
N LYS A 99 -13.11 4.39 -10.69
CA LYS A 99 -13.92 4.84 -11.81
C LYS A 99 -13.43 4.12 -13.05
N LYS A 100 -14.33 3.36 -13.70
CA LYS A 100 -14.10 2.89 -15.07
C LYS A 100 -13.77 4.12 -15.93
N PRO A 101 -12.72 4.05 -16.77
CA PRO A 101 -12.43 5.13 -17.72
C PRO A 101 -13.63 5.40 -18.63
#